data_AF-A0A9Q0CSC8-F1
#
_entry.id   AF-A0A9Q0CSC8-F1
#
_cell.length_a   1.000
_cell.length_b   1.000
_cell.length_c   1.000
_cell.angle_alpha   90.00
_cell.angle_beta   90.00
_cell.angle_gamma   90.00
#
_symmetry.space_group_name_H-M   'P 1'
#
loop_
_entity.id
_entity.type
_entity.pdbx_description
1 polymer ?
#
loop_
_entity_poly.entity_id
_entity_poly.type
_entity_poly.pdbx_seq_one_letter_code
_entity_poly.pdbx_strand_id
1 'polypeptide(L)'
;MASEGPARSSQPWPLNKIDELIPSVRSQCDAFVDQFVNTVKDKIKLVREHPVEATAVATVSGLVLMRAPRRFLIRNTLGRFKTEKDLLNEAESRMKQLQKSLEDLRKVNSGVLKKTEFGEEDILRGSSNMRSSGKQIQSLVSSIYKAESSAADLMHRLRSLPGRESIELRAEVASMVSDLKNQRRELEQRIFKISELGINV
;
A
#
# COMPACT_ATOMS: atom_id res chain seq x y z
N MET A 1 23.22 -49.31 -14.40
CA MET A 1 24.09 -48.62 -15.38
C MET A 1 24.03 -47.13 -15.05
N ALA A 2 24.99 -46.68 -14.24
CA ALA A 2 25.17 -45.28 -13.89
C ALA A 2 26.07 -44.63 -14.94
N SER A 3 25.67 -43.49 -15.48
CA SER A 3 26.52 -42.66 -16.34
C SER A 3 26.73 -41.34 -15.62
N GLU A 4 27.91 -41.21 -15.01
CA GLU A 4 28.45 -39.98 -14.46
C GLU A 4 28.83 -39.04 -15.60
N GLY A 5 28.29 -37.82 -15.60
CA GLY A 5 28.76 -36.72 -16.44
C GLY A 5 29.81 -35.90 -15.67
N PRO A 6 30.98 -35.57 -16.24
CA PRO A 6 32.06 -34.96 -15.48
C PRO A 6 31.84 -33.47 -15.21
N ALA A 7 32.22 -33.09 -13.99
CA ALA A 7 32.23 -31.75 -13.44
C ALA A 7 33.04 -30.77 -14.31
N ARG A 8 32.43 -29.61 -14.59
CA ARG A 8 33.11 -28.42 -15.14
C ARG A 8 33.94 -27.79 -14.01
N SER A 9 35.23 -28.08 -13.99
CA SER A 9 36.19 -27.43 -13.11
C SER A 9 36.44 -25.99 -13.55
N SER A 10 36.20 -25.06 -12.63
CA SER A 10 36.54 -23.65 -12.74
C SER A 10 38.07 -23.51 -12.63
N GLN A 11 38.80 -23.48 -13.74
CA GLN A 11 40.23 -23.15 -13.71
C GLN A 11 40.41 -21.66 -13.35
N PRO A 12 41.24 -21.32 -12.33
CA PRO A 12 41.65 -19.95 -12.07
C PRO A 12 42.50 -19.46 -13.24
N TRP A 13 42.26 -18.23 -13.70
CA TRP A 13 42.99 -17.67 -14.85
C TRP A 13 44.49 -17.62 -14.53
N PRO A 14 45.38 -18.01 -15.47
CA PRO A 14 46.82 -18.00 -15.24
C PRO A 14 47.32 -16.55 -15.25
N LEU A 15 47.33 -15.91 -14.09
CA LEU A 15 47.78 -14.51 -13.91
C LEU A 15 49.19 -14.29 -14.48
N ASN A 16 50.06 -15.30 -14.41
CA ASN A 16 51.42 -15.24 -14.93
C ASN A 16 51.49 -15.04 -16.47
N LYS A 17 50.50 -15.52 -17.23
CA LYS A 17 50.44 -15.25 -18.68
C LYS A 17 50.04 -13.81 -18.98
N ILE A 18 49.27 -13.19 -18.09
CA ILE A 18 48.83 -11.82 -18.26
C ILE A 18 50.03 -10.88 -18.07
N ASP A 19 50.88 -11.16 -17.07
CA ASP A 19 52.09 -10.37 -16.81
C ASP A 19 53.11 -10.40 -17.97
N GLU A 20 53.14 -11.48 -18.75
CA GLU A 20 54.01 -11.61 -19.93
C GLU A 20 53.40 -11.00 -21.20
N LEU A 21 52.06 -11.00 -21.31
CA LEU A 21 51.33 -10.36 -22.41
C LEU A 21 51.25 -8.83 -22.26
N ILE A 22 51.22 -8.31 -21.04
CA ILE A 22 51.19 -6.86 -20.78
C ILE A 22 52.35 -6.12 -21.46
N PRO A 23 53.64 -6.49 -21.31
CA PRO A 23 54.74 -5.78 -21.96
C PRO A 23 54.73 -5.96 -23.48
N SER A 24 54.27 -7.10 -24.00
CA SER A 24 54.15 -7.36 -25.44
C SER A 24 53.04 -6.54 -26.09
N VAL A 25 51.87 -6.45 -25.46
CA VAL A 25 50.77 -5.62 -25.93
C VAL A 25 51.10 -4.14 -25.76
N ARG A 26 51.81 -3.78 -24.69
CA ARG A 26 52.27 -2.41 -24.46
C ARG A 26 53.30 -2.00 -25.51
N SER A 27 54.28 -2.83 -25.84
CA SER A 27 55.26 -2.51 -26.89
C SER A 27 54.62 -2.44 -28.27
N GLN A 28 53.66 -3.31 -28.58
CA GLN A 28 52.88 -3.21 -29.83
C GLN A 28 52.00 -1.95 -29.86
N CYS A 29 51.42 -1.56 -28.72
CA CYS A 29 50.69 -0.30 -28.62
C CYS A 29 51.61 0.91 -28.77
N ASP A 30 52.76 0.93 -28.10
CA ASP A 30 53.72 2.03 -28.16
C ASP A 30 54.28 2.16 -29.59
N ALA A 31 54.59 1.05 -30.27
CA ALA A 31 55.01 1.06 -31.67
C ALA A 31 53.90 1.57 -32.62
N PHE A 32 52.65 1.17 -32.38
CA PHE A 32 51.51 1.67 -33.17
C PHE A 32 51.26 3.16 -32.90
N VAL A 33 51.39 3.60 -31.66
CA VAL A 33 51.28 5.01 -31.25
C VAL A 33 52.38 5.83 -31.88
N ASP A 34 53.63 5.37 -31.86
CA ASP A 34 54.76 6.07 -32.48
C ASP A 34 54.63 6.11 -34.00
N GLN A 35 54.19 5.03 -34.65
CA GLN A 35 53.90 5.04 -36.08
C GLN A 35 52.78 6.02 -36.42
N PHE A 36 51.73 6.07 -35.61
CA PHE A 36 50.63 7.00 -35.78
C PHE A 36 51.08 8.44 -35.56
N VAL A 37 51.85 8.73 -34.51
CA VAL A 37 52.40 10.05 -34.20
C VAL A 37 53.33 10.51 -35.31
N ASN A 38 54.19 9.63 -35.85
CA ASN A 38 55.06 9.97 -36.97
C ASN A 38 54.27 10.21 -38.27
N THR A 39 53.26 9.39 -38.55
CA THR A 39 52.35 9.59 -39.69
C THR A 39 51.59 10.91 -39.55
N VAL A 40 51.14 11.25 -38.34
CA VAL A 40 50.49 12.52 -38.04
C VAL A 40 51.48 13.68 -38.17
N LYS A 41 52.73 13.53 -37.73
CA LYS A 41 53.77 14.56 -37.85
C LYS A 41 54.15 14.84 -39.31
N ASP A 42 54.28 13.79 -40.12
CA ASP A 42 54.54 13.93 -41.55
C ASP A 42 53.32 14.48 -42.30
N LYS A 43 52.11 14.08 -41.89
CA LYS A 43 50.88 14.72 -42.38
C LYS A 43 50.78 16.17 -41.92
N ILE A 44 51.15 16.55 -40.70
CA ILE A 44 51.15 17.95 -40.23
C ILE A 44 52.14 18.81 -41.05
N LYS A 45 53.29 18.24 -41.45
CA LYS A 45 54.19 18.91 -42.42
C LYS A 45 53.50 19.10 -43.78
N LEU A 46 52.71 18.12 -44.24
CA LEU A 46 51.88 18.18 -45.46
C LEU A 46 50.67 19.15 -45.32
N VAL A 47 50.08 19.27 -44.13
CA VAL A 47 48.96 20.19 -43.80
C VAL A 47 49.39 21.65 -43.98
N ARG A 48 50.68 21.95 -43.87
CA ARG A 48 51.23 23.27 -44.17
C ARG A 48 50.99 23.70 -45.62
N GLU A 49 50.69 22.76 -46.53
CA GLU A 49 50.38 23.00 -47.94
C GLU A 49 48.87 23.09 -48.22
N HIS A 50 47.99 22.47 -47.40
CA HIS A 50 46.52 22.53 -47.52
C HIS A 50 45.81 22.65 -46.15
N PRO A 51 45.69 23.86 -45.59
CA PRO A 51 45.26 24.06 -44.19
C PRO A 51 43.77 23.75 -43.92
N VAL A 52 42.89 23.84 -44.93
CA VAL A 52 41.43 23.75 -44.75
C VAL A 52 40.94 22.31 -44.59
N GLU A 53 41.50 21.37 -45.35
CA GLU A 53 41.07 19.96 -45.34
C GLU A 53 41.53 19.24 -44.06
N ALA A 54 42.70 19.61 -43.56
CA ALA A 54 43.27 19.06 -42.35
C ALA A 54 42.47 19.41 -41.08
N THR A 55 41.98 20.65 -41.00
CA THR A 55 41.16 21.08 -39.86
C THR A 55 39.84 20.33 -39.77
N ALA A 56 39.26 19.92 -40.91
CA ALA A 56 38.04 19.12 -40.93
C ALA A 56 38.27 17.69 -40.41
N VAL A 57 39.37 17.04 -40.84
CA VAL A 57 39.69 15.68 -40.38
C VAL A 57 40.10 15.65 -38.90
N ALA A 58 40.83 16.67 -38.44
CA ALA A 58 41.23 16.80 -37.04
C ALA A 58 40.03 17.03 -36.10
N THR A 59 39.06 17.83 -36.52
CA THR A 59 37.86 18.10 -35.70
C THR A 59 36.95 16.88 -35.59
N VAL A 60 36.72 16.14 -36.68
CA VAL A 60 35.89 14.92 -36.65
C VAL A 60 36.54 13.81 -35.80
N SER A 61 37.84 13.59 -35.99
CA SER A 61 38.58 12.60 -35.19
C SER A 61 38.66 13.00 -33.70
N GLY A 62 38.86 14.28 -33.41
CA GLY A 62 38.82 14.83 -32.06
C GLY A 62 37.46 14.63 -31.38
N LEU A 63 36.36 14.80 -32.10
CA LEU A 63 35.01 14.57 -31.58
C LEU A 63 34.78 13.10 -31.21
N VAL A 64 35.28 12.16 -32.01
CA VAL A 64 35.11 10.71 -31.78
C VAL A 64 36.02 10.20 -30.65
N LEU A 65 37.25 10.72 -30.55
CA LEU A 65 38.23 10.31 -29.55
C LEU A 65 37.97 10.92 -28.17
N MET A 66 37.31 12.08 -28.09
CA MET A 66 36.94 12.67 -26.81
C MET A 66 35.95 11.80 -26.03
N ARG A 67 36.22 11.63 -24.73
CA ARG A 67 35.47 10.73 -23.85
C ARG A 67 34.02 11.17 -23.59
N ALA A 68 33.75 12.48 -23.66
CA ALA A 68 32.42 13.05 -23.40
C ALA A 68 31.46 12.91 -24.60
N PRO A 69 31.82 13.28 -25.85
CA PRO A 69 30.96 13.04 -27.01
C PRO A 69 30.70 11.55 -27.25
N ARG A 70 31.66 10.66 -26.98
CA ARG A 70 31.46 9.22 -27.09
C ARG A 70 30.32 8.71 -26.19
N ARG A 71 30.26 9.15 -24.92
CA ARG A 71 29.15 8.81 -24.01
C ARG A 71 27.83 9.42 -24.46
N PHE A 72 27.86 10.65 -24.98
CA PHE A 72 26.69 11.34 -25.50
C PHE A 72 26.11 10.63 -26.73
N LEU A 73 26.95 10.25 -27.70
CA LEU A 73 26.55 9.49 -28.87
C LEU A 73 25.97 8.14 -28.48
N ILE A 74 26.64 7.35 -27.64
CA ILE A 74 26.15 6.04 -27.17
C ILE A 74 24.79 6.19 -26.48
N ARG A 75 24.60 7.20 -25.64
CA ARG A 75 23.34 7.41 -24.93
C ARG A 75 22.21 7.89 -25.84
N ASN A 76 22.53 8.61 -26.91
CA ASN A 76 21.56 9.17 -27.84
C ASN A 76 21.25 8.26 -29.04
N THR A 77 22.19 7.42 -29.48
CA THR A 77 22.03 6.55 -30.65
C THR A 77 21.54 5.15 -30.28
N LEU A 78 22.04 4.54 -29.19
CA LEU A 78 21.59 3.19 -28.80
C LEU A 78 20.13 3.15 -28.32
N GLY A 79 19.62 4.24 -27.75
CA GLY A 79 18.21 4.34 -27.36
C GLY A 79 17.23 4.34 -28.55
N ARG A 80 17.70 4.69 -29.76
CA ARG A 80 16.92 4.70 -31.00
C ARG A 80 16.93 3.37 -31.74
N PHE A 81 17.85 2.46 -31.43
CA PHE A 81 17.89 1.10 -31.97
C PHE A 81 17.14 0.10 -31.10
N LYS A 82 16.04 0.52 -30.43
CA LYS A 82 15.07 -0.46 -29.94
C LYS A 82 14.48 -1.12 -31.17
N THR A 83 14.84 -2.39 -31.39
CA THR A 83 14.30 -3.19 -32.47
C THR A 83 12.78 -3.28 -32.31
N GLU A 84 12.03 -3.38 -33.40
CA GLU A 84 10.56 -3.56 -33.35
C GLU A 84 10.15 -4.71 -32.41
N LYS A 85 10.98 -5.76 -32.37
CA LYS A 85 10.84 -6.91 -31.46
C LYS A 85 10.96 -6.54 -29.97
N ASP A 86 11.83 -5.60 -29.62
CA ASP A 86 11.98 -5.15 -28.23
C ASP A 86 10.80 -4.30 -27.78
N LEU A 87 10.27 -3.45 -28.68
CA LEU A 87 9.06 -2.67 -28.42
C LEU A 87 7.83 -3.58 -28.27
N LEU A 88 7.72 -4.62 -29.11
CA LEU A 88 6.65 -5.61 -28.99
C LEU A 88 6.75 -6.42 -27.70
N ASN A 89 7.95 -6.89 -27.32
CA ASN A 89 8.16 -7.61 -26.07
C ASN A 89 7.87 -6.73 -24.84
N GLU A 90 8.27 -5.45 -24.89
CA GLU A 90 7.93 -4.46 -23.86
C GLU A 90 6.41 -4.26 -23.77
N ALA A 91 5.71 -4.11 -24.90
CA ALA A 91 4.26 -3.99 -24.94
C ALA A 91 3.55 -5.25 -24.41
N GLU A 92 4.01 -6.45 -24.78
CA GLU A 92 3.45 -7.72 -24.30
C GLU A 92 3.65 -7.87 -22.79
N SER A 93 4.82 -7.51 -22.27
CA SER A 93 5.09 -7.55 -20.82
C SER A 93 4.18 -6.58 -20.04
N ARG A 94 3.97 -5.36 -20.57
CA ARG A 94 3.06 -4.36 -19.99
C ARG A 94 1.61 -4.81 -20.05
N MET A 95 1.18 -5.44 -21.16
CA MET A 95 -0.16 -6.01 -21.29
C MET A 95 -0.40 -7.11 -20.25
N LYS A 96 0.57 -8.02 -20.06
CA LYS A 96 0.48 -9.08 -19.03
C LYS A 96 0.40 -8.50 -17.61
N GLN A 97 1.21 -7.47 -17.32
CA GLN A 97 1.14 -6.76 -16.04
C GLN A 97 -0.22 -6.09 -15.83
N LEU A 98 -0.75 -5.44 -16.87
CA LEU A 98 -2.05 -4.80 -16.82
C LEU A 98 -3.16 -5.83 -16.61
N GLN A 99 -3.13 -6.96 -17.31
CA GLN A 99 -4.09 -8.04 -17.13
C GLN A 99 -4.08 -8.59 -15.71
N LYS A 100 -2.89 -8.81 -15.13
CA LYS A 100 -2.76 -9.23 -13.73
C LYS A 100 -3.35 -8.18 -12.78
N SER A 101 -3.05 -6.90 -13.00
CA SER A 101 -3.60 -5.82 -12.18
C SER A 101 -5.13 -5.69 -12.28
N LEU A 102 -5.70 -5.96 -13.46
CA LEU A 102 -7.15 -5.97 -13.66
C LEU A 102 -7.81 -7.15 -12.94
N GLU A 103 -7.17 -8.31 -12.94
CA GLU A 103 -7.67 -9.49 -12.21
C GLU A 103 -7.63 -9.26 -10.70
N ASP A 104 -6.51 -8.73 -10.19
CA ASP A 104 -6.37 -8.35 -8.78
C ASP A 104 -7.42 -7.28 -8.39
N LEU A 105 -7.62 -6.26 -9.23
CA LEU A 105 -8.63 -5.23 -9.01
C LEU A 105 -10.05 -5.80 -9.04
N ARG A 106 -10.36 -6.71 -9.97
CA ARG A 106 -11.67 -7.36 -10.04
C ARG A 106 -11.94 -8.22 -8.81
N LYS A 107 -10.93 -8.92 -8.31
CA LYS A 107 -11.01 -9.71 -7.08
C LYS A 107 -11.23 -8.82 -5.86
N VAL A 108 -10.47 -7.72 -5.74
CA VAL A 108 -10.65 -6.74 -4.65
C VAL A 108 -12.04 -6.10 -4.74
N ASN A 109 -12.46 -5.65 -5.92
CA ASN A 109 -13.76 -5.01 -6.12
C ASN A 109 -14.92 -5.95 -5.73
N SER A 110 -14.94 -7.18 -6.26
CA SER A 110 -15.98 -8.15 -5.89
C SER A 110 -15.96 -8.53 -4.42
N GLY A 111 -14.77 -8.59 -3.80
CA GLY A 111 -14.64 -8.82 -2.36
C GLY A 111 -15.15 -7.65 -1.51
N VAL A 112 -14.88 -6.40 -1.92
CA VAL A 112 -15.35 -5.19 -1.23
C VAL A 112 -16.87 -5.06 -1.38
N LEU A 113 -17.41 -5.23 -2.58
CA LEU A 113 -18.87 -5.16 -2.83
C LEU A 113 -19.66 -6.16 -1.98
N LYS A 114 -19.18 -7.40 -1.87
CA LYS A 114 -19.82 -8.41 -1.00
C LYS A 114 -19.75 -8.03 0.48
N LYS A 115 -18.63 -7.46 0.93
CA LYS A 115 -18.47 -7.01 2.32
C LYS A 115 -19.38 -5.82 2.64
N THR A 116 -19.54 -4.89 1.70
CA THR A 116 -20.45 -3.75 1.88
C THR A 116 -21.90 -4.20 1.89
N GLU A 117 -22.31 -5.08 0.97
CA GLU A 117 -23.66 -5.66 0.94
C GLU A 117 -24.01 -6.38 2.24
N PHE A 118 -23.10 -7.23 2.73
CA PHE A 118 -23.28 -7.92 4.01
C PHE A 118 -23.35 -6.95 5.20
N GLY A 119 -22.48 -5.93 5.21
CA GLY A 119 -22.51 -4.89 6.25
C GLY A 119 -23.80 -4.07 6.24
N GLU A 120 -24.35 -3.77 5.06
CA GLU A 120 -25.65 -3.09 4.92
C GLU A 120 -26.79 -3.94 5.47
N GLU A 121 -26.85 -5.22 5.12
CA GLU A 121 -27.89 -6.15 5.62
C GLU A 121 -27.81 -6.29 7.15
N ASP A 122 -26.60 -6.43 7.70
CA ASP A 122 -26.36 -6.53 9.14
C ASP A 122 -26.77 -5.24 9.88
N ILE A 123 -26.50 -4.05 9.32
CA ILE A 123 -26.93 -2.77 9.91
C ILE A 123 -28.45 -2.67 9.90
N LEU A 124 -29.11 -3.01 8.80
CA LEU A 124 -30.57 -2.98 8.69
C LEU A 124 -31.23 -3.93 9.68
N ARG A 125 -30.71 -5.16 9.77
CA ARG A 125 -31.18 -6.17 10.72
C ARG A 125 -30.93 -5.74 12.15
N GLY A 126 -29.74 -5.22 12.45
CA GLY A 126 -29.37 -4.67 13.75
C GLY A 126 -30.30 -3.53 14.17
N SER A 127 -30.57 -2.59 13.27
CA SER A 127 -31.47 -1.46 13.50
C SER A 127 -32.91 -1.91 13.80
N SER A 128 -33.42 -2.88 13.04
CA SER A 128 -34.75 -3.46 13.29
C SER A 128 -34.82 -4.14 14.68
N ASN A 129 -33.81 -4.92 15.03
CA ASN A 129 -33.71 -5.56 16.34
C ASN A 129 -33.66 -4.52 17.46
N MET A 130 -32.80 -3.50 17.35
CA MET A 130 -32.70 -2.41 18.33
C MET A 130 -34.01 -1.64 18.48
N ARG A 131 -34.73 -1.40 17.39
CA ARG A 131 -36.05 -0.77 17.42
C ARG A 131 -37.08 -1.63 18.17
N SER A 132 -37.11 -2.93 17.90
CA SER A 132 -38.02 -3.86 18.58
C SER A 132 -37.72 -3.97 20.08
N SER A 133 -36.44 -4.09 20.45
CA SER A 133 -35.99 -4.10 21.85
C SER A 133 -36.26 -2.76 22.52
N GLY A 134 -36.06 -1.65 21.81
CA GLY A 134 -36.40 -0.31 22.28
C GLY A 134 -37.87 -0.20 22.67
N LYS A 135 -38.79 -0.70 21.82
CA LYS A 135 -40.22 -0.70 22.12
C LYS A 135 -40.56 -1.54 23.35
N GLN A 136 -39.90 -2.69 23.53
CA GLN A 136 -40.05 -3.51 24.73
C GLN A 136 -39.52 -2.78 25.97
N ILE A 137 -38.39 -2.08 25.88
CA ILE A 137 -37.87 -1.25 26.98
C ILE A 137 -38.86 -0.12 27.31
N GLN A 138 -39.45 0.53 26.30
CA GLN A 138 -40.42 1.59 26.49
C GLN A 138 -41.71 1.10 27.17
N SER A 139 -42.19 -0.10 26.82
CA SER A 139 -43.34 -0.71 27.50
C SER A 139 -43.00 -1.11 28.94
N LEU A 140 -41.78 -1.58 29.20
CA LEU A 140 -41.27 -1.85 30.55
C LEU A 140 -41.16 -0.57 31.37
N VAL A 141 -40.62 0.52 30.82
CA VAL A 141 -40.57 1.85 31.47
C VAL A 141 -41.98 2.30 31.86
N SER A 142 -42.94 2.16 30.95
CA SER A 142 -44.35 2.51 31.22
C SER A 142 -44.96 1.65 32.33
N SER A 143 -44.60 0.37 32.40
CA SER A 143 -45.08 -0.56 33.42
C SER A 143 -44.44 -0.28 34.79
N ILE A 144 -43.13 -0.03 34.82
CA ILE A 144 -42.39 0.38 36.03
C ILE A 144 -42.92 1.72 36.52
N TYR A 145 -43.22 2.68 35.65
CA TYR A 145 -43.81 3.95 36.04
C TYR A 145 -45.15 3.77 36.76
N LYS A 146 -46.02 2.88 36.27
CA LYS A 146 -47.30 2.54 36.94
C LYS A 146 -47.07 1.88 38.30
N ALA A 147 -46.09 0.96 38.39
CA ALA A 147 -45.72 0.32 39.65
C ALA A 147 -45.14 1.33 40.65
N GLU A 148 -44.26 2.23 40.21
CA GLU A 148 -43.68 3.33 40.98
C GLU A 148 -44.78 4.23 41.54
N SER A 149 -45.74 4.65 40.69
CA SER A 149 -46.88 5.46 41.12
C SER A 149 -47.73 4.74 42.16
N SER A 150 -47.98 3.44 41.98
CA SER A 150 -48.80 2.66 42.92
C SER A 150 -48.09 2.48 44.27
N ALA A 151 -46.78 2.22 44.25
CA ALA A 151 -45.96 2.12 45.46
C ALA A 151 -45.82 3.47 46.17
N ALA A 152 -45.71 4.58 45.43
CA ALA A 152 -45.70 5.93 45.99
C ALA A 152 -47.03 6.29 46.67
N ASP A 153 -48.17 5.93 46.06
CA ASP A 153 -49.49 6.08 46.67
C ASP A 153 -49.64 5.26 47.95
N LEU A 154 -49.15 4.01 47.96
CA LEU A 154 -49.13 3.16 49.15
C LEU A 154 -48.26 3.77 50.25
N MET A 155 -47.07 4.26 49.91
CA MET A 155 -46.18 4.97 50.83
C MET A 155 -46.87 6.19 51.46
N HIS A 156 -47.61 6.96 50.65
CA HIS A 156 -48.35 8.12 51.11
C HIS A 156 -49.45 7.73 52.12
N ARG A 157 -50.20 6.67 51.84
CA ARG A 157 -51.20 6.12 52.77
C ARG A 157 -50.56 5.65 54.07
N LEU A 158 -49.48 4.89 54.01
CA LEU A 158 -48.77 4.41 55.21
C LEU A 158 -48.21 5.56 56.07
N ARG A 159 -47.92 6.72 55.46
CA ARG A 159 -47.46 7.91 56.19
C ARG A 159 -48.51 8.50 57.13
N SER A 160 -49.80 8.31 56.84
CA SER A 160 -50.90 8.79 57.70
C SER A 160 -51.20 7.90 58.91
N LEU A 161 -50.67 6.68 58.97
CA LEU A 161 -50.92 5.72 60.06
C LEU A 161 -49.85 5.88 61.15
N PRO A 162 -50.19 5.90 62.46
CA PRO A 162 -49.20 6.03 63.54
C PRO A 162 -48.68 4.69 64.13
N GLY A 163 -49.03 3.53 63.56
CA GLY A 163 -48.69 2.20 64.13
C GLY A 163 -47.26 1.72 63.87
N ARG A 164 -46.69 0.87 64.74
CA ARG A 164 -45.31 0.34 64.60
C ARG A 164 -45.09 -0.45 63.31
N GLU A 165 -46.00 -1.35 62.95
CA GLU A 165 -45.94 -2.13 61.70
C GLU A 165 -45.95 -1.22 60.47
N SER A 166 -46.67 -0.09 60.52
CA SER A 166 -46.71 0.87 59.42
C SER A 166 -45.39 1.62 59.22
N ILE A 167 -44.52 1.68 60.23
CA ILE A 167 -43.18 2.30 60.11
C ILE A 167 -42.22 1.34 59.40
N GLU A 168 -42.29 0.05 59.73
CA GLU A 168 -41.50 -0.99 59.06
C GLU A 168 -41.88 -1.11 57.58
N LEU A 169 -43.17 -1.22 57.29
CA LEU A 169 -43.69 -1.21 55.91
C LEU A 169 -43.34 0.08 55.16
N ARG A 170 -43.26 1.22 55.85
CA ARG A 170 -42.82 2.48 55.22
C ARG A 170 -41.38 2.41 54.74
N ALA A 171 -40.49 1.80 55.52
CA ALA A 171 -39.09 1.65 55.12
C ALA A 171 -38.97 0.74 53.89
N GLU A 172 -39.70 -0.38 53.90
CA GLU A 172 -39.70 -1.34 52.79
C GLU A 172 -40.32 -0.78 51.50
N VAL A 173 -41.45 -0.08 51.60
CA VAL A 173 -42.07 0.57 50.43
C VAL A 173 -41.19 1.73 49.94
N ALA A 174 -40.51 2.46 50.83
CA ALA A 174 -39.58 3.52 50.43
C ALA A 174 -38.37 2.98 49.66
N SER A 175 -37.80 1.83 50.08
CA SER A 175 -36.73 1.17 49.32
C SER A 175 -37.25 0.71 47.97
N MET A 176 -38.44 0.08 47.91
CA MET A 176 -39.04 -0.38 46.66
C MET A 176 -39.28 0.77 45.67
N VAL A 177 -39.80 1.92 46.13
CA VAL A 177 -39.98 3.12 45.29
C VAL A 177 -38.63 3.62 44.76
N SER A 178 -37.60 3.60 45.60
CA SER A 178 -36.25 4.03 45.21
C SER A 178 -35.63 3.11 44.16
N ASP A 179 -35.80 1.80 44.31
CA ASP A 179 -35.33 0.79 43.36
C ASP A 179 -36.04 0.93 42.01
N LEU A 180 -37.38 1.07 42.02
CA LEU A 180 -38.16 1.27 40.79
C LEU A 180 -37.75 2.57 40.06
N LYS A 181 -37.48 3.65 40.79
CA LYS A 181 -36.96 4.90 40.22
C LYS A 181 -35.60 4.71 39.56
N ASN A 182 -34.70 3.98 40.21
CA ASN A 182 -33.37 3.69 39.66
C ASN A 182 -33.48 2.84 38.40
N GLN A 183 -34.25 1.75 38.44
CA GLN A 183 -34.51 0.90 37.27
C GLN A 183 -35.11 1.69 36.10
N ARG A 184 -36.08 2.57 36.37
CA ARG A 184 -36.68 3.43 35.33
C ARG A 184 -35.62 4.32 34.67
N ARG A 185 -34.79 5.00 35.47
CA ARG A 185 -33.70 5.86 34.94
C ARG A 185 -32.71 5.07 34.10
N GLU A 186 -32.33 3.87 34.52
CA GLU A 186 -31.42 3.02 33.75
C GLU A 186 -32.01 2.61 32.40
N LEU A 187 -33.29 2.27 32.36
CA LEU A 187 -33.98 1.92 31.12
C LEU A 187 -34.18 3.14 30.20
N GLU A 188 -34.51 4.30 30.75
CA GLU A 188 -34.59 5.56 30.00
C GLU A 188 -33.24 5.93 29.37
N GLN A 189 -32.13 5.73 30.08
CA GLN A 189 -30.78 5.91 29.52
C GLN A 189 -30.50 4.96 28.35
N ARG A 190 -30.99 3.72 28.40
CA ARG A 190 -30.85 2.78 27.28
C ARG A 190 -31.65 3.23 26.06
N ILE A 191 -32.88 3.75 26.25
CA ILE A 191 -33.68 4.33 25.17
C ILE A 191 -32.98 5.55 24.56
N PHE A 192 -32.41 6.41 25.40
CA PHE A 192 -31.65 7.57 24.94
C PHE A 192 -30.47 7.16 24.05
N LYS A 193 -29.70 6.15 24.46
CA LYS A 193 -28.60 5.60 23.63
C LYS A 193 -29.08 5.04 22.29
N ILE A 194 -30.25 4.39 22.25
CA ILE A 194 -30.84 3.91 20.98
C ILE A 194 -31.22 5.09 20.09
N SER A 195 -31.75 6.16 20.68
CA SER A 195 -32.15 7.38 19.95
C SER A 195 -30.95 8.17 19.44
N GLU A 196 -29.84 8.20 20.20
CA GLU A 196 -28.57 8.83 19.80
C GLU A 196 -27.97 8.18 18.55
N LEU A 197 -28.23 6.90 18.34
CA LEU A 197 -27.86 6.16 17.12
C LEU A 197 -28.80 6.44 15.93
N GLY A 198 -29.76 7.37 16.07
CA GLY A 198 -30.73 7.74 15.04
C GLY A 198 -31.89 6.76 14.89
N ILE A 199 -32.04 5.80 15.81
CA ILE A 199 -33.11 4.80 15.77
C ILE A 199 -34.28 5.30 16.61
N ASN A 200 -35.38 5.67 15.94
CA ASN A 200 -36.60 6.08 16.60
C ASN A 200 -37.36 4.87 17.16
N VAL A 201 -37.43 4.81 18.49
CA VAL A 201 -38.19 3.83 19.27
C VAL A 201 -39.67 4.18 19.28
#